data_AF-A0A935S3P1-F1
#
_entry.id   AF-A0A935S3P1-F1
#
_cell.length_a   1.000
_cell.length_b   1.000
_cell.length_c   1.000
_cell.angle_alpha   90.00
_cell.angle_beta   90.00
_cell.angle_gamma   90.00
#
_symmetry.space_group_name_H-M   'P 1'
#
loop_
_entity.id
_entity.type
_entity.pdbx_description
1 polymer ?
#
loop_
_entity_poly.entity_id
_entity_poly.type
_entity_poly.pdbx_seq_one_letter_code
_entity_poly.pdbx_strand_id
1 'polypeptide(L)'
;MDYVFEETKKDLIQSNLLVFSKLRESSIEGITKYVKSVKTKTLFNNKKWFDEPQNNSSTLDINDLPDITKSLESLTFKKEVISEIKDCLRSSKISRQLRNKIIKCYYLTNNGLTDRVLFNFYIDFIPFLKRLYYFITDNRKELNKLQEYENILINYVIAYDRAYKNRTFNSYLFEDIHEYSIDYNASLQHLLSNYNTCVHILTRSYNESKKDYYRETPRFLVNINLNNTVSNPVNINFHVHDLTAPELVFCLLHKEIINEYIKLKKIINPIDLPKEYKEEYSFLDTNDIYNDCLRVILTFNFDFELYSFWFWSFNIQNTQLYNKDGFMNEDNFAHELIRFISVKIIFDYMPDISCPIPELFIYWDRYYKKFHEELKEFYDPKVKDKQEYTIANSIHDQIIPDCKIFNPENELFDHIREQYRRWKFPIQTGINVLHKDRALASRFEWMSHCKSYCDENGLFALYKEIKTMEVSKIVEPGKEVDMNRQKHAILLDSMIYCFLKKMQTEQNSQISILRRNLVTGEPLATFIKEIEYDSFYCLDPQGGHFSINAAKREKYYEIRNQMMDIVWDISLQWKKDYIEERIKSV
;
A
#
# COMPACT_ATOMS: atom_id res chain seq x y z
N MET A 1 -43.84 -12.18 16.25
CA MET A 1 -44.90 -12.45 15.25
C MET A 1 -44.27 -12.22 13.91
N ASP A 2 -43.91 -13.32 13.24
CA ASP A 2 -43.35 -13.29 11.91
C ASP A 2 -44.50 -13.11 10.93
N TYR A 3 -44.46 -12.04 10.14
CA TYR A 3 -45.35 -11.90 9.00
C TYR A 3 -44.64 -12.49 7.79
N VAL A 4 -45.10 -13.67 7.37
CA VAL A 4 -44.83 -14.22 6.04
C VAL A 4 -45.66 -13.39 5.06
N PHE A 5 -45.02 -12.58 4.23
CA PHE A 5 -45.68 -12.07 3.04
C PHE A 5 -45.65 -13.17 1.99
N GLU A 6 -46.82 -13.53 1.49
CA GLU A 6 -46.97 -14.47 0.38
C GLU A 6 -46.32 -13.87 -0.87
N GLU A 7 -45.38 -14.62 -1.44
CA GLU A 7 -44.57 -14.26 -2.59
C GLU A 7 -45.45 -14.23 -3.86
N THR A 8 -46.06 -13.08 -4.15
CA THR A 8 -46.72 -12.89 -5.45
C THR A 8 -45.67 -12.59 -6.51
N LYS A 9 -45.27 -13.62 -7.25
CA LYS A 9 -44.41 -13.60 -8.43
C LYS A 9 -44.81 -12.52 -9.45
N LYS A 10 -44.28 -11.30 -9.32
CA LYS A 10 -44.15 -10.31 -10.40
C LYS A 10 -43.12 -9.25 -10.00
N ASP A 11 -41.97 -9.28 -10.68
CA ASP A 11 -40.82 -8.35 -10.63
C ASP A 11 -40.42 -7.79 -9.25
N LEU A 12 -39.37 -8.40 -8.69
CA LEU A 12 -38.68 -7.96 -7.47
C LEU A 12 -38.26 -6.48 -7.55
N ILE A 13 -37.88 -6.01 -8.73
CA ILE A 13 -37.40 -4.63 -8.96
C ILE A 13 -38.57 -3.62 -8.89
N GLN A 14 -39.74 -3.93 -9.47
CA GLN A 14 -40.91 -3.05 -9.35
C GLN A 14 -41.46 -3.05 -7.92
N SER A 15 -41.43 -4.20 -7.25
CA SER A 15 -41.86 -4.33 -5.86
C SER A 15 -40.96 -3.50 -4.93
N ASN A 16 -39.64 -3.58 -5.11
CA ASN A 16 -38.68 -2.77 -4.35
C ASN A 16 -38.79 -1.27 -4.69
N LEU A 17 -38.95 -0.89 -5.95
CA LEU A 17 -39.17 0.51 -6.34
C LEU A 17 -40.47 1.08 -5.75
N LEU A 18 -41.54 0.29 -5.69
CA LEU A 18 -42.81 0.68 -5.07
C LEU A 18 -42.68 0.81 -3.55
N VAL A 19 -41.92 -0.08 -2.90
CA VAL A 19 -41.61 0.00 -1.47
C VAL A 19 -40.78 1.25 -1.18
N PHE A 20 -39.74 1.54 -1.96
CA PHE A 20 -38.91 2.73 -1.78
C PHE A 20 -39.63 4.03 -2.14
N SER A 21 -40.54 4.03 -3.13
CA SER A 21 -41.37 5.21 -3.43
C SER A 21 -42.39 5.46 -2.32
N LYS A 22 -43.05 4.41 -1.80
CA LYS A 22 -43.97 4.51 -0.66
C LYS A 22 -43.28 4.94 0.63
N LEU A 23 -42.05 4.48 0.87
CA LEU A 23 -41.20 4.91 2.00
C LEU A 23 -40.78 6.38 1.90
N ARG A 24 -40.71 6.95 0.69
CA ARG A 24 -40.39 8.37 0.46
C ARG A 24 -41.64 9.27 0.45
N GLU A 25 -42.78 8.75 0.05
CA GLU A 25 -44.06 9.49 -0.04
C GLU A 25 -44.79 9.59 1.31
N SER A 26 -44.52 8.70 2.27
CA SER A 26 -45.25 8.67 3.54
C SER A 26 -44.54 9.49 4.63
N SER A 27 -45.06 10.69 4.90
CA SER A 27 -44.80 11.45 6.13
C SER A 27 -45.42 10.72 7.33
N ILE A 28 -44.79 9.64 7.82
CA ILE A 28 -45.35 8.83 8.89
C ILE A 28 -44.30 8.55 9.98
N GLU A 29 -44.40 9.34 11.05
CA GLU A 29 -43.98 8.99 12.40
C GLU A 29 -44.52 7.59 12.76
N GLY A 30 -43.71 6.55 12.59
CA GLY A 30 -44.13 5.18 12.89
C GLY A 30 -43.29 4.11 12.24
N ILE A 31 -42.77 4.34 11.03
CA ILE A 31 -41.93 3.36 10.32
C ILE A 31 -40.56 3.20 11.01
N THR A 32 -40.05 4.26 11.66
CA THR A 32 -38.84 4.23 12.50
C THR A 32 -38.92 3.27 13.69
N LYS A 33 -40.11 2.80 14.08
CA LYS A 33 -40.27 1.77 15.12
C LYS A 33 -40.19 0.33 14.60
N TYR A 34 -40.41 0.11 13.30
CA TYR A 34 -40.53 -1.23 12.70
C TYR A 34 -39.38 -1.60 11.77
N VAL A 35 -38.66 -0.62 11.23
CA VAL A 35 -37.27 -0.85 10.82
C VAL A 35 -36.52 -1.09 12.11
N LYS A 36 -36.32 -2.38 12.48
CA LYS A 36 -35.31 -2.75 13.46
C LYS A 36 -34.09 -1.98 13.05
N SER A 37 -33.74 -1.01 13.88
CA SER A 37 -32.70 -0.08 13.55
C SER A 37 -31.44 -0.90 13.32
N VAL A 38 -31.06 -1.11 12.05
CA VAL A 38 -29.66 -1.09 11.68
C VAL A 38 -29.25 0.34 12.00
N LYS A 39 -29.05 0.60 13.30
CA LYS A 39 -28.16 1.64 13.74
C LYS A 39 -26.82 1.11 13.27
N THR A 40 -26.48 1.37 12.01
CA THR A 40 -25.15 1.89 11.77
C THR A 40 -25.05 3.04 12.78
N LYS A 41 -24.44 2.76 13.94
CA LYS A 41 -23.85 3.85 14.69
C LYS A 41 -23.01 4.53 13.63
N THR A 42 -23.39 5.73 13.23
CA THR A 42 -22.46 6.62 12.54
C THR A 42 -21.28 6.66 13.51
N LEU A 43 -20.24 5.86 13.23
CA LEU A 43 -19.05 5.77 14.08
C LEU A 43 -18.44 7.18 14.24
N PHE A 44 -18.76 8.06 13.30
CA PHE A 44 -18.50 9.48 13.31
C PHE A 44 -19.80 10.27 13.35
N ASN A 45 -20.00 11.03 14.43
CA ASN A 45 -20.99 12.09 14.47
C ASN A 45 -20.47 13.28 13.64
N ASN A 46 -20.67 13.21 12.32
CA ASN A 46 -20.21 14.22 11.36
C ASN A 46 -20.69 15.64 11.70
N LYS A 47 -21.72 15.81 12.55
CA LYS A 47 -22.14 17.13 13.03
C LYS A 47 -20.98 17.94 13.61
N LYS A 48 -20.07 17.36 14.40
CA LYS A 48 -18.92 18.11 14.94
C LYS A 48 -17.95 18.65 13.89
N TRP A 49 -17.91 18.08 12.69
CA TRP A 49 -17.00 18.51 11.62
C TRP A 49 -17.62 19.52 10.66
N PHE A 50 -18.96 19.57 10.60
CA PHE A 50 -19.71 20.53 9.79
C PHE A 50 -20.33 21.67 10.61
N ASP A 51 -20.38 21.55 11.93
CA ASP A 51 -20.90 22.57 12.85
C ASP A 51 -19.85 23.64 13.22
N GLU A 52 -18.66 23.65 12.61
CA GLU A 52 -17.92 24.92 12.51
C GLU A 52 -18.71 25.82 11.57
N PRO A 53 -19.27 26.94 12.05
CA PRO A 53 -20.09 27.81 11.22
C PRO A 53 -19.19 28.45 10.17
N GLN A 54 -19.10 27.83 8.99
CA GLN A 54 -18.73 28.54 7.79
C GLN A 54 -19.85 29.55 7.55
N ASN A 55 -19.55 30.83 7.79
CA ASN A 55 -20.42 31.99 7.60
C ASN A 55 -20.88 32.23 6.15
N ASN A 56 -20.97 31.20 5.32
CA ASN A 56 -21.48 31.28 3.96
C ASN A 56 -22.83 30.54 3.89
N SER A 57 -23.89 31.23 4.32
CA SER A 57 -25.27 30.86 4.02
C SER A 57 -25.57 31.10 2.54
N SER A 58 -24.94 30.33 1.65
CA SER A 58 -25.51 30.05 0.34
C SER A 58 -26.29 28.74 0.48
N THR A 59 -27.61 28.84 0.47
CA THR A 59 -28.48 27.68 0.21
C THR A 59 -28.03 27.08 -1.11
N LEU A 60 -27.27 25.99 -1.07
CA LEU A 60 -26.95 25.18 -2.25
C LEU A 60 -28.28 24.74 -2.84
N ASP A 61 -28.68 25.35 -3.95
CA ASP A 61 -29.84 24.93 -4.71
C ASP A 61 -29.55 23.50 -5.19
N ILE A 62 -30.45 22.57 -4.90
CA ILE A 62 -30.31 21.16 -5.31
C ILE A 62 -30.19 21.07 -6.84
N ASN A 63 -30.67 22.08 -7.57
CA ASN A 63 -30.53 22.20 -9.02
C ASN A 63 -29.12 22.61 -9.49
N ASP A 64 -28.28 23.16 -8.61
CA ASP A 64 -26.86 23.47 -8.89
C ASP A 64 -25.93 22.28 -8.60
N LEU A 65 -26.46 21.17 -8.06
CA LEU A 65 -25.69 19.93 -7.96
C LEU A 65 -25.46 19.40 -9.38
N PRO A 66 -24.19 19.22 -9.82
CA PRO A 66 -23.89 18.64 -11.11
C PRO A 66 -24.65 17.32 -11.26
N ASP A 67 -25.19 17.05 -12.45
CA ASP A 67 -25.77 15.74 -12.75
C ASP A 67 -24.64 14.70 -12.74
N ILE A 68 -24.37 14.17 -11.54
CA ILE A 68 -23.32 13.19 -11.27
C ILE A 68 -23.42 12.04 -12.28
N THR A 69 -24.63 11.66 -12.70
CA THR A 69 -24.85 10.60 -13.68
C THR A 69 -24.14 10.88 -15.01
N LYS A 70 -24.31 12.09 -15.56
CA LYS A 70 -23.64 12.50 -16.81
C LYS A 70 -22.12 12.62 -16.61
N SER A 71 -21.69 13.10 -15.46
CA SER A 71 -20.26 13.14 -15.10
C SER A 71 -19.66 11.74 -14.98
N LEU A 72 -20.39 10.76 -14.46
CA LEU A 72 -19.93 9.38 -14.32
C LEU A 72 -19.83 8.67 -15.68
N GLU A 73 -20.74 8.92 -16.62
CA GLU A 73 -20.65 8.38 -17.98
C GLU A 73 -19.33 8.79 -18.68
N SER A 74 -18.82 9.99 -18.39
CA SER A 74 -17.53 10.47 -18.94
C SER A 74 -16.32 9.65 -18.46
N LEU A 75 -16.46 8.94 -17.33
CA LEU A 75 -15.41 8.07 -16.78
C LEU A 75 -15.37 6.69 -17.45
N THR A 76 -16.42 6.33 -18.19
CA THR A 76 -16.56 5.02 -18.83
C THR A 76 -15.64 4.86 -20.05
N PHE A 77 -15.30 3.62 -20.37
CA PHE A 77 -14.61 3.29 -21.62
C PHE A 77 -15.60 3.34 -22.78
N LYS A 78 -15.35 4.25 -23.74
CA LYS A 78 -16.21 4.44 -24.91
C LYS A 78 -16.25 3.20 -25.81
N LYS A 79 -17.33 3.07 -26.58
CA LYS A 79 -17.57 1.91 -27.47
C LYS A 79 -16.47 1.76 -28.53
N GLU A 80 -15.93 2.87 -29.01
CA GLU A 80 -14.86 2.92 -30.00
C GLU A 80 -13.59 2.26 -29.46
N VAL A 81 -13.21 2.59 -28.22
CA VAL A 81 -12.05 1.99 -27.52
C VAL A 81 -12.24 0.48 -27.35
N ILE A 82 -13.43 0.04 -26.95
CA ILE A 82 -13.73 -1.40 -26.79
C ILE A 82 -13.70 -2.14 -28.14
N SER A 83 -14.16 -1.48 -29.22
CA SER A 83 -14.07 -2.03 -30.58
C SER A 83 -12.62 -2.18 -31.04
N GLU A 84 -11.80 -1.16 -30.81
CA GLU A 84 -10.37 -1.18 -31.14
C GLU A 84 -9.65 -2.33 -30.41
N ILE A 85 -9.88 -2.49 -29.10
CA ILE A 85 -9.34 -3.63 -28.33
C ILE A 85 -9.72 -4.96 -28.98
N LYS A 86 -11.00 -5.11 -29.36
CA LYS A 86 -11.50 -6.35 -29.98
C LYS A 86 -10.79 -6.63 -31.31
N ASP A 87 -10.56 -5.61 -32.12
CA ASP A 87 -9.90 -5.72 -33.42
C ASP A 87 -8.39 -5.99 -33.27
N CYS A 88 -7.72 -5.33 -32.32
CA CYS A 88 -6.33 -5.59 -31.97
C CYS A 88 -6.12 -7.03 -31.47
N LEU A 89 -6.97 -7.52 -30.56
CA LEU A 89 -6.88 -8.89 -30.08
C LEU A 89 -7.20 -9.92 -31.19
N ARG A 90 -8.13 -9.61 -32.11
CA ARG A 90 -8.44 -10.47 -33.27
C ARG A 90 -7.30 -10.54 -34.26
N SER A 91 -6.71 -9.40 -34.61
CA SER A 91 -5.57 -9.36 -35.52
C SER A 91 -4.32 -10.02 -34.93
N SER A 92 -4.24 -10.07 -33.59
CA SER A 92 -3.18 -10.77 -32.84
C SER A 92 -3.41 -12.27 -32.67
N LYS A 93 -4.48 -12.84 -33.26
CA LYS A 93 -4.84 -14.26 -33.17
C LYS A 93 -5.06 -14.78 -31.73
N ILE A 94 -5.40 -13.89 -30.80
CA ILE A 94 -5.74 -14.27 -29.43
C ILE A 94 -7.02 -15.11 -29.42
N SER A 95 -7.02 -16.16 -28.60
CA SER A 95 -8.13 -17.10 -28.47
C SER A 95 -9.46 -16.39 -28.19
N ARG A 96 -10.53 -16.87 -28.82
CA ARG A 96 -11.88 -16.28 -28.69
C ARG A 96 -12.33 -16.16 -27.23
N GLN A 97 -12.02 -17.16 -26.42
CA GLN A 97 -12.38 -17.18 -25.00
C GLN A 97 -11.69 -16.05 -24.23
N LEU A 98 -10.38 -15.86 -24.41
CA LEU A 98 -9.62 -14.81 -23.74
C LEU A 98 -10.07 -13.42 -24.17
N ARG A 99 -10.33 -13.21 -25.47
CA ARG A 99 -10.89 -11.94 -25.98
C ARG A 99 -12.20 -11.57 -25.30
N ASN A 100 -13.12 -12.52 -25.21
CA ASN A 100 -14.42 -12.29 -24.57
C ASN A 100 -14.26 -11.93 -23.09
N LYS A 101 -13.32 -12.57 -22.37
CA LYS A 101 -13.02 -12.25 -20.98
C LYS A 101 -12.47 -10.82 -20.83
N ILE A 102 -11.50 -10.43 -21.65
CA ILE A 102 -10.94 -9.07 -21.63
C ILE A 102 -12.02 -8.01 -21.88
N ILE A 103 -12.83 -8.20 -22.92
CA ILE A 103 -13.92 -7.28 -23.26
C ILE A 103 -14.94 -7.20 -22.12
N LYS A 104 -15.22 -8.32 -21.46
CA LYS A 104 -16.10 -8.36 -20.28
C LYS A 104 -15.55 -7.50 -19.13
N CYS A 105 -14.24 -7.44 -18.91
CA CYS A 105 -13.64 -6.57 -17.88
C CYS A 105 -14.01 -5.10 -18.09
N TYR A 106 -13.93 -4.59 -19.32
CA TYR A 106 -14.32 -3.20 -19.62
C TYR A 106 -15.81 -2.95 -19.39
N TYR A 107 -16.68 -3.88 -19.81
CA TYR A 107 -18.12 -3.75 -19.58
C TYR A 107 -18.50 -3.79 -18.10
N LEU A 108 -17.93 -4.73 -17.34
CA LEU A 108 -18.17 -4.82 -15.89
C LEU A 108 -17.69 -3.57 -15.17
N THR A 109 -16.55 -3.01 -15.56
CA THR A 109 -16.08 -1.75 -14.99
C THR A 109 -16.98 -0.58 -15.36
N ASN A 110 -17.43 -0.47 -16.62
CA ASN A 110 -18.37 0.58 -17.02
C ASN A 110 -19.66 0.53 -16.18
N ASN A 111 -20.22 -0.66 -15.96
CA ASN A 111 -21.41 -0.83 -15.13
C ASN A 111 -21.21 -0.35 -13.69
N GLY A 112 -20.05 -0.65 -13.09
CA GLY A 112 -19.74 -0.19 -11.75
C GLY A 112 -19.41 1.30 -11.67
N LEU A 113 -18.88 1.90 -12.74
CA LEU A 113 -18.62 3.34 -12.82
C LEU A 113 -19.88 4.18 -12.99
N THR A 114 -20.91 3.65 -13.65
CA THR A 114 -22.21 4.32 -13.79
C THR A 114 -23.11 4.14 -12.56
N ASP A 115 -22.74 3.25 -11.64
CA ASP A 115 -23.42 3.02 -10.38
C ASP A 115 -23.05 4.09 -9.34
N ARG A 116 -24.04 4.82 -8.82
CA ARG A 116 -23.84 5.94 -7.88
C ARG A 116 -23.23 5.54 -6.54
N VAL A 117 -23.33 4.28 -6.16
CA VAL A 117 -22.77 3.75 -4.91
C VAL A 117 -21.42 3.08 -5.17
N LEU A 118 -21.27 2.34 -6.27
CA LEU A 118 -20.06 1.56 -6.53
C LEU A 118 -18.95 2.32 -7.24
N PHE A 119 -19.25 3.46 -7.88
CA PHE A 119 -18.26 4.15 -8.73
C PHE A 119 -16.96 4.46 -7.97
N ASN A 120 -17.05 4.79 -6.68
CA ASN A 120 -15.90 5.11 -5.83
C ASN A 120 -14.93 3.93 -5.68
N PHE A 121 -15.40 2.68 -5.77
CA PHE A 121 -14.57 1.46 -5.72
C PHE A 121 -14.11 1.04 -7.11
N TYR A 122 -14.90 1.37 -8.13
CA TYR A 122 -14.65 0.97 -9.51
C TYR A 122 -13.71 1.90 -10.26
N ILE A 123 -13.57 3.14 -9.79
CA ILE A 123 -12.59 4.10 -10.30
C ILE A 123 -11.15 3.55 -10.21
N ASP A 124 -10.88 2.69 -9.23
CA ASP A 124 -9.58 2.06 -9.01
C ASP A 124 -9.18 1.11 -10.17
N PHE A 125 -10.14 0.61 -10.95
CA PHE A 125 -9.88 -0.21 -12.13
C PHE A 125 -9.46 0.60 -13.36
N ILE A 126 -9.76 1.91 -13.41
CA ILE A 126 -9.49 2.72 -14.61
C ILE A 126 -7.99 2.73 -14.95
N PRO A 127 -7.06 3.03 -14.01
CA PRO A 127 -5.63 3.00 -14.32
C PRO A 127 -5.15 1.63 -14.83
N PHE A 128 -5.65 0.55 -14.22
CA PHE A 128 -5.33 -0.83 -14.59
C PHE A 128 -5.83 -1.18 -16.00
N LEU A 129 -7.09 -0.87 -16.33
CA LEU A 129 -7.66 -1.17 -17.63
C LEU A 129 -7.09 -0.28 -18.75
N LYS A 130 -6.64 0.93 -18.43
CA LYS A 130 -5.85 1.75 -19.36
C LYS A 130 -4.50 1.11 -19.66
N ARG A 131 -3.82 0.58 -18.64
CA ARG A 131 -2.57 -0.17 -18.82
C ARG A 131 -2.80 -1.39 -19.73
N LEU A 132 -3.85 -2.16 -19.50
CA LEU A 132 -4.23 -3.29 -20.34
C LEU A 132 -4.52 -2.86 -21.79
N TYR A 133 -5.21 -1.74 -21.98
CA TYR A 133 -5.48 -1.18 -23.31
C TYR A 133 -4.17 -0.92 -24.07
N TYR A 134 -3.23 -0.18 -23.46
CA TYR A 134 -1.94 0.12 -24.10
C TYR A 134 -1.11 -1.13 -24.37
N PHE A 135 -1.12 -2.09 -23.44
CA PHE A 135 -0.47 -3.38 -23.66
C PHE A 135 -1.02 -4.09 -24.90
N ILE A 136 -2.34 -4.01 -25.13
CA ILE A 136 -3.01 -4.63 -26.27
C ILE A 136 -2.72 -3.92 -27.59
N THR A 137 -2.70 -2.58 -27.58
CA THR A 137 -2.54 -1.78 -28.79
C THR A 137 -1.09 -1.61 -29.22
N ASP A 138 -0.16 -1.47 -28.27
CA ASP A 138 1.20 -1.01 -28.56
C ASP A 138 2.25 -2.13 -28.50
N ASN A 139 2.19 -3.02 -27.49
CA ASN A 139 3.28 -3.96 -27.19
C ASN A 139 3.27 -5.25 -28.04
N ARG A 140 2.39 -5.33 -29.04
CA ARG A 140 2.31 -6.50 -29.93
C ARG A 140 3.63 -6.78 -30.66
N LYS A 141 4.38 -5.74 -31.02
CA LYS A 141 5.59 -5.87 -31.86
C LYS A 141 6.78 -6.49 -31.14
N GLU A 142 6.79 -6.48 -29.81
CA GLU A 142 7.94 -6.87 -29.00
C GLU A 142 7.90 -8.32 -28.53
N LEU A 143 6.73 -8.98 -28.59
CA LEU A 143 6.56 -10.36 -28.15
C LEU A 143 6.69 -11.33 -29.34
N ASN A 144 7.75 -12.13 -29.33
CA ASN A 144 8.08 -13.06 -30.40
C ASN A 144 7.14 -14.29 -30.43
N LYS A 145 6.44 -14.61 -29.34
CA LYS A 145 5.57 -15.79 -29.23
C LYS A 145 4.15 -15.42 -28.78
N LEU A 146 3.16 -15.92 -29.54
CA LEU A 146 1.74 -15.77 -29.21
C LEU A 146 1.40 -16.26 -27.79
N GLN A 147 2.02 -17.37 -27.37
CA GLN A 147 1.78 -17.97 -26.05
C GLN A 147 2.23 -17.04 -24.91
N GLU A 148 3.36 -16.35 -25.06
CA GLU A 148 3.83 -15.36 -24.07
C GLU A 148 2.83 -14.21 -23.94
N TYR A 149 2.31 -13.75 -25.08
CA TYR A 149 1.30 -12.70 -25.11
C TYR A 149 -0.02 -13.14 -24.46
N GLU A 150 -0.52 -14.34 -24.77
CA GLU A 150 -1.72 -14.89 -24.13
C GLU A 150 -1.52 -15.08 -22.62
N ASN A 151 -0.36 -15.56 -22.17
CA ASN A 151 -0.06 -15.74 -20.75
C ASN A 151 -0.12 -14.42 -19.98
N ILE A 152 0.43 -13.33 -20.54
CA ILE A 152 0.36 -12.01 -19.91
C ILE A 152 -1.10 -11.54 -19.85
N LEU A 153 -1.86 -11.67 -20.93
CA LEU A 153 -3.28 -11.29 -20.97
C LEU A 153 -4.13 -12.11 -19.98
N ILE A 154 -3.82 -13.40 -19.81
CA ILE A 154 -4.45 -14.27 -18.80
C ILE A 154 -4.18 -13.72 -17.39
N ASN A 155 -2.95 -13.30 -17.09
CA ASN A 155 -2.62 -12.70 -15.80
C ASN A 155 -3.43 -11.43 -15.52
N TYR A 156 -3.60 -10.55 -16.52
CA TYR A 156 -4.49 -9.38 -16.39
C TYR A 156 -5.94 -9.78 -16.08
N VAL A 157 -6.47 -10.78 -16.78
CA VAL A 157 -7.84 -11.26 -16.56
C VAL A 157 -8.01 -11.88 -15.17
N ILE A 158 -7.06 -12.69 -14.72
CA ILE A 158 -7.09 -13.31 -13.38
C ILE A 158 -7.01 -12.23 -12.29
N ALA A 159 -6.10 -11.26 -12.44
CA ALA A 159 -5.95 -10.15 -11.50
C ALA A 159 -7.23 -9.32 -11.42
N TYR A 160 -7.82 -8.98 -12.56
CA TYR A 160 -9.09 -8.26 -12.62
C TYR A 160 -10.23 -9.06 -12.00
N ASP A 161 -10.39 -10.34 -12.36
CA ASP A 161 -11.49 -11.18 -11.88
C ASP A 161 -11.46 -11.32 -10.34
N ARG A 162 -10.27 -11.53 -9.75
CA ARG A 162 -10.11 -11.56 -8.29
C ARG A 162 -10.48 -10.23 -7.65
N ALA A 163 -9.94 -9.14 -8.18
CA ALA A 163 -10.19 -7.79 -7.66
C ALA A 163 -11.66 -7.36 -7.80
N TYR A 164 -12.30 -7.76 -8.90
CA TYR A 164 -13.72 -7.54 -9.17
C TYR A 164 -14.58 -8.34 -8.20
N LYS A 165 -14.30 -9.63 -8.01
CA LYS A 165 -15.01 -10.48 -7.04
C LYS A 165 -14.88 -9.96 -5.61
N ASN A 166 -13.67 -9.57 -5.20
CA ASN A 166 -13.41 -9.01 -3.88
C ASN A 166 -14.19 -7.70 -3.62
N ARG A 167 -14.51 -6.92 -4.65
CA ARG A 167 -15.34 -5.71 -4.51
C ARG A 167 -16.83 -6.02 -4.65
N THR A 168 -17.21 -6.88 -5.60
CA THR A 168 -18.61 -7.12 -5.95
C THR A 168 -19.30 -8.03 -4.93
N PHE A 169 -18.67 -9.11 -4.49
CA PHE A 169 -19.26 -9.99 -3.48
C PHE A 169 -19.31 -9.37 -2.09
N ASN A 170 -18.62 -8.25 -1.91
CA ASN A 170 -18.63 -7.48 -0.68
C ASN A 170 -19.51 -6.22 -0.78
N SER A 171 -20.28 -6.06 -1.86
CA SER A 171 -21.11 -4.88 -2.09
C SER A 171 -22.60 -5.13 -1.83
N TYR A 172 -23.36 -4.03 -1.89
CA TYR A 172 -24.82 -4.05 -1.69
C TYR A 172 -25.56 -4.96 -2.67
N LEU A 173 -24.98 -5.23 -3.84
CA LEU A 173 -25.58 -6.09 -4.87
C LEU A 173 -25.72 -7.56 -4.43
N PHE A 174 -25.04 -7.94 -3.35
CA PHE A 174 -25.02 -9.30 -2.81
C PHE A 174 -25.45 -9.35 -1.34
N GLU A 175 -26.15 -8.30 -0.84
CA GLU A 175 -26.67 -8.22 0.53
C GLU A 175 -27.53 -9.42 0.92
N ASP A 176 -28.35 -9.92 0.00
CA ASP A 176 -29.28 -11.04 0.24
C ASP A 176 -28.58 -12.41 0.38
N ILE A 177 -27.29 -12.53 0.07
CA ILE A 177 -26.57 -13.82 0.13
C ILE A 177 -25.94 -14.05 1.51
N HIS A 178 -25.66 -12.99 2.28
CA HIS A 178 -24.91 -13.08 3.54
C HIS A 178 -25.46 -12.14 4.62
N GLU A 179 -26.65 -12.46 5.17
CA GLU A 179 -27.36 -11.66 6.20
C GLU A 179 -26.54 -11.34 7.48
N TYR A 180 -25.45 -12.06 7.76
CA TYR A 180 -24.69 -11.92 9.01
C TYR A 180 -23.36 -11.15 8.90
N SER A 181 -22.94 -10.68 7.71
CA SER A 181 -21.59 -10.08 7.54
C SER A 181 -21.53 -8.81 6.69
N ILE A 182 -22.63 -8.12 6.42
CA ILE A 182 -22.67 -6.94 5.53
C ILE A 182 -21.68 -5.85 5.99
N ASP A 183 -21.63 -5.55 7.30
CA ASP A 183 -20.71 -4.54 7.85
C ASP A 183 -19.22 -4.93 7.64
N TYR A 184 -18.90 -6.21 7.79
CA TYR A 184 -17.55 -6.74 7.60
C TYR A 184 -17.16 -6.69 6.12
N ASN A 185 -18.05 -7.13 5.24
CA ASN A 185 -17.85 -7.15 3.80
C ASN A 185 -17.66 -5.74 3.23
N ALA A 186 -18.54 -4.80 3.59
CA ALA A 186 -18.41 -3.41 3.20
C ALA A 186 -17.08 -2.81 3.69
N SER A 187 -16.71 -3.08 4.94
CA SER A 187 -15.43 -2.61 5.51
C SER A 187 -14.22 -3.14 4.72
N LEU A 188 -14.21 -4.42 4.35
CA LEU A 188 -13.14 -4.99 3.51
C LEU A 188 -13.06 -4.32 2.14
N GLN A 189 -14.21 -4.03 1.51
CA GLN A 189 -14.25 -3.32 0.23
C GLN A 189 -13.65 -1.91 0.35
N HIS A 190 -13.95 -1.18 1.42
CA HIS A 190 -13.38 0.13 1.71
C HIS A 190 -11.86 0.06 1.92
N LEU A 191 -11.38 -0.87 2.75
CA LEU A 191 -9.95 -1.09 2.99
C LEU A 191 -9.21 -1.39 1.69
N LEU A 192 -9.73 -2.32 0.88
CA LEU A 192 -9.16 -2.66 -0.40
C LEU A 192 -9.06 -1.46 -1.35
N SER A 193 -10.13 -0.69 -1.48
CA SER A 193 -10.14 0.52 -2.31
C SER A 193 -9.11 1.55 -1.84
N ASN A 194 -9.01 1.73 -0.52
CA ASN A 194 -8.07 2.67 0.08
C ASN A 194 -6.61 2.25 -0.20
N TYR A 195 -6.25 0.99 0.06
CA TYR A 195 -4.91 0.50 -0.24
C TYR A 195 -4.62 0.48 -1.74
N ASN A 196 -5.60 0.17 -2.60
CA ASN A 196 -5.42 0.26 -4.04
C ASN A 196 -5.16 1.71 -4.49
N THR A 197 -5.75 2.69 -3.79
CA THR A 197 -5.48 4.10 -4.03
C THR A 197 -4.07 4.48 -3.58
N CYS A 198 -3.62 4.02 -2.40
CA CYS A 198 -2.25 4.20 -1.94
C CYS A 198 -1.24 3.69 -2.97
N VAL A 199 -1.47 2.47 -3.49
CA VAL A 199 -0.62 1.91 -4.55
C VAL A 199 -0.62 2.79 -5.79
N HIS A 200 -1.79 3.29 -6.23
CA HIS A 200 -1.86 4.18 -7.40
C HIS A 200 -1.15 5.51 -7.18
N ILE A 201 -1.26 6.10 -5.99
CA ILE A 201 -0.56 7.33 -5.58
C ILE A 201 0.96 7.12 -5.66
N LEU A 202 1.48 6.10 -4.98
CA LEU A 202 2.92 5.83 -4.92
C LEU A 202 3.50 5.41 -6.27
N THR A 203 2.79 4.54 -7.00
CA THR A 203 3.24 4.13 -8.34
C THR A 203 3.17 5.29 -9.34
N ARG A 204 2.34 6.32 -9.08
CA ARG A 204 2.31 7.56 -9.86
C ARG A 204 3.53 8.43 -9.61
N SER A 205 3.92 8.62 -8.35
CA SER A 205 5.09 9.43 -8.00
C SER A 205 6.40 8.86 -8.53
N TYR A 206 6.54 7.53 -8.66
CA TYR A 206 7.78 6.94 -9.17
C TYR A 206 7.97 7.04 -10.70
N ASN A 207 6.97 7.52 -11.46
CA ASN A 207 7.00 7.45 -12.92
C ASN A 207 6.56 8.75 -13.60
N GLU A 208 7.04 9.89 -13.12
CA GLU A 208 6.54 11.21 -13.52
C GLU A 208 6.83 11.61 -14.97
N SER A 209 7.82 11.01 -15.64
CA SER A 209 8.17 11.43 -16.99
C SER A 209 7.62 10.51 -18.07
N LYS A 210 6.57 10.98 -18.75
CA LYS A 210 6.35 10.95 -20.22
C LYS A 210 4.84 10.97 -20.53
N LYS A 211 4.50 11.43 -21.74
CA LYS A 211 3.17 11.26 -22.38
C LYS A 211 2.68 9.79 -22.36
N ASP A 212 3.59 8.84 -22.13
CA ASP A 212 3.39 7.40 -22.10
C ASP A 212 3.29 6.81 -20.67
N TYR A 213 2.92 7.61 -19.68
CA TYR A 213 2.76 7.23 -18.27
C TYR A 213 1.99 5.92 -18.03
N TYR A 214 0.96 5.64 -18.82
CA TYR A 214 0.19 4.39 -18.73
C TYR A 214 0.85 3.21 -19.47
N ARG A 215 1.80 3.47 -20.39
CA ARG A 215 2.49 2.46 -21.22
C ARG A 215 3.74 1.87 -20.59
N GLU A 216 4.40 2.57 -19.68
CA GLU A 216 5.63 2.07 -19.04
C GLU A 216 5.46 1.69 -17.57
N THR A 217 4.51 2.31 -16.87
CA THR A 217 4.35 2.13 -15.43
C THR A 217 3.43 0.95 -15.06
N PRO A 218 3.82 0.07 -14.13
CA PRO A 218 2.93 -0.93 -13.55
C PRO A 218 1.67 -0.29 -12.97
N ARG A 219 0.52 -0.96 -13.11
CA ARG A 219 -0.72 -0.57 -12.42
C ARG A 219 -1.26 -1.81 -11.78
N PHE A 220 -1.21 -1.83 -10.46
CA PHE A 220 -1.60 -2.99 -9.69
C PHE A 220 -3.06 -2.90 -9.29
N LEU A 221 -3.67 -4.08 -9.18
CA LEU A 221 -4.86 -4.26 -8.36
C LEU A 221 -4.46 -4.90 -7.05
N VAL A 222 -4.91 -4.32 -5.94
CA VAL A 222 -4.78 -4.91 -4.62
C VAL A 222 -5.83 -6.00 -4.49
N ASN A 223 -5.37 -7.18 -4.10
CA ASN A 223 -6.17 -8.38 -3.90
C ASN A 223 -5.96 -8.93 -2.49
N ILE A 224 -6.99 -9.62 -2.01
CA ILE A 224 -6.92 -10.41 -0.78
C ILE A 224 -6.69 -11.86 -1.16
N ASN A 225 -5.80 -12.52 -0.42
CA ASN A 225 -5.67 -13.97 -0.45
C ASN A 225 -5.56 -14.53 0.97
N LEU A 226 -5.93 -15.81 1.12
CA LEU A 226 -5.76 -16.54 2.38
C LEU A 226 -4.40 -17.22 2.48
N ASN A 227 -3.82 -17.65 1.35
CA ASN A 227 -2.64 -18.55 1.42
C ASN A 227 -1.44 -18.05 0.63
N ASN A 228 -1.64 -17.20 -0.39
CA ASN A 228 -0.58 -16.78 -1.29
C ASN A 228 -0.56 -15.26 -1.46
N THR A 229 0.37 -14.62 -0.77
CA THR A 229 0.63 -13.17 -0.77
C THR A 229 1.67 -12.74 -1.81
N VAL A 230 2.10 -13.65 -2.69
CA VAL A 230 3.09 -13.32 -3.73
C VAL A 230 2.47 -12.36 -4.75
N SER A 231 3.00 -11.14 -4.81
CA SER A 231 2.65 -10.16 -5.84
C SER A 231 3.20 -10.53 -7.21
N ASN A 232 2.62 -9.93 -8.25
CA ASN A 232 3.05 -10.13 -9.63
C ASN A 232 2.97 -8.80 -10.41
N PRO A 233 3.36 -8.74 -11.70
CA PRO A 233 3.42 -7.49 -12.45
C PRO A 233 2.09 -6.72 -12.57
N VAL A 234 0.96 -7.33 -12.24
CA VAL A 234 -0.40 -6.78 -12.41
C VAL A 234 -1.22 -6.74 -11.11
N ASN A 235 -0.75 -7.35 -10.02
CA ASN A 235 -1.43 -7.30 -8.73
C ASN A 235 -0.50 -7.37 -7.53
N ILE A 236 -0.97 -6.79 -6.42
CA ILE A 236 -0.37 -6.92 -5.10
C ILE A 236 -1.34 -7.75 -4.25
N ASN A 237 -0.86 -8.82 -3.64
CA ASN A 237 -1.70 -9.72 -2.85
C ASN A 237 -1.36 -9.56 -1.37
N PHE A 238 -2.32 -9.12 -0.56
CA PHE A 238 -2.17 -9.09 0.89
C PHE A 238 -2.90 -10.27 1.53
N HIS A 239 -2.42 -10.69 2.70
CA HIS A 239 -3.16 -11.61 3.53
C HIS A 239 -4.40 -10.90 4.08
N VAL A 240 -5.52 -11.62 4.25
CA VAL A 240 -6.76 -11.02 4.78
C VAL A 240 -6.57 -10.40 6.17
N HIS A 241 -5.74 -11.02 7.01
CA HIS A 241 -5.48 -10.51 8.36
C HIS A 241 -4.61 -9.25 8.34
N ASP A 242 -3.68 -9.12 7.38
CA ASP A 242 -2.81 -7.95 7.25
C ASP A 242 -3.60 -6.69 6.89
N LEU A 243 -4.71 -6.82 6.15
CA LEU A 243 -5.57 -5.67 5.81
C LEU A 243 -6.15 -4.95 7.03
N THR A 244 -6.27 -5.66 8.15
CA THR A 244 -6.78 -5.07 9.41
C THR A 244 -5.67 -4.51 10.30
N ALA A 245 -4.42 -4.69 9.88
CA ALA A 245 -3.18 -4.23 10.52
C ALA A 245 -2.40 -3.33 9.52
N PRO A 246 -2.84 -2.08 9.31
CA PRO A 246 -2.26 -1.18 8.31
C PRO A 246 -0.73 -1.06 8.36
N GLU A 247 -0.12 -1.22 9.54
CA GLU A 247 1.32 -1.21 9.75
C GLU A 247 2.05 -2.29 8.94
N LEU A 248 1.46 -3.48 8.80
CA LEU A 248 2.02 -4.57 7.99
C LEU A 248 1.87 -4.26 6.50
N VAL A 249 0.74 -3.68 6.10
CA VAL A 249 0.55 -3.23 4.72
C VAL A 249 1.56 -2.14 4.37
N PHE A 250 1.73 -1.14 5.23
CA PHE A 250 2.59 0.02 4.95
C PHE A 250 4.07 -0.30 5.00
N CYS A 251 4.51 -1.25 5.84
CA CYS A 251 5.91 -1.68 5.87
C CYS A 251 6.31 -2.47 4.60
N LEU A 252 5.33 -3.01 3.87
CA LEU A 252 5.51 -3.78 2.63
C LEU A 252 5.17 -2.99 1.37
N LEU A 253 4.35 -1.94 1.46
CA LEU A 253 3.74 -1.30 0.30
C LEU A 253 4.75 -0.88 -0.77
N HIS A 254 5.83 -0.23 -0.35
CA HIS A 254 6.93 0.16 -1.24
C HIS A 254 7.65 -1.05 -1.85
N LYS A 255 7.93 -2.07 -1.04
CA LYS A 255 8.57 -3.32 -1.48
C LYS A 255 7.78 -3.94 -2.63
N GLU A 256 6.46 -4.09 -2.45
CA GLU A 256 5.61 -4.73 -3.44
C GLU A 256 5.52 -3.95 -4.75
N ILE A 257 5.54 -2.61 -4.70
CA ILE A 257 5.55 -1.76 -5.89
C ILE A 257 6.90 -1.84 -6.63
N ILE A 258 8.00 -1.84 -5.87
CA ILE A 258 9.37 -1.75 -6.40
C ILE A 258 9.88 -3.08 -6.93
N ASN A 259 9.48 -4.20 -6.31
CA ASN A 259 9.79 -5.55 -6.76
C ASN A 259 9.59 -5.70 -8.28
N GLU A 260 8.45 -5.23 -8.76
CA GLU A 260 8.11 -5.33 -10.17
C GLU A 260 8.84 -4.29 -11.03
N TYR A 261 9.15 -3.11 -10.48
CA TYR A 261 9.97 -2.13 -11.17
C TYR A 261 11.39 -2.65 -11.44
N ILE A 262 12.03 -3.22 -10.41
CA ILE A 262 13.35 -3.85 -10.49
C ILE A 262 13.35 -4.96 -11.56
N LYS A 263 12.37 -5.86 -11.51
CA LYS A 263 12.22 -6.97 -12.47
C LYS A 263 12.03 -6.47 -13.90
N LEU A 264 11.15 -5.50 -14.12
CA LEU A 264 10.79 -5.01 -15.46
C LEU A 264 11.94 -4.27 -16.14
N LYS A 265 12.64 -3.42 -15.40
CA LYS A 265 13.71 -2.61 -15.97
C LYS A 265 15.02 -3.37 -16.11
N LYS A 266 15.11 -4.61 -15.57
CA LYS A 266 16.35 -5.39 -15.51
C LYS A 266 17.52 -4.56 -14.96
N ILE A 267 17.21 -3.61 -14.06
CA ILE A 267 18.19 -2.61 -13.57
C ILE A 267 19.38 -3.31 -12.93
N ILE A 268 19.14 -4.51 -12.40
CA ILE A 268 20.10 -5.22 -11.61
C ILE A 268 20.57 -6.42 -12.42
N ASN A 269 21.80 -6.32 -12.93
CA ASN A 269 22.56 -7.55 -13.15
C ASN A 269 22.70 -8.21 -11.77
N PRO A 270 22.27 -9.47 -11.60
CA PRO A 270 22.44 -10.15 -10.33
C PRO A 270 23.91 -10.02 -9.92
N ILE A 271 24.15 -9.57 -8.69
CA ILE A 271 25.51 -9.37 -8.21
C ILE A 271 26.22 -10.70 -8.36
N ASP A 272 27.27 -10.72 -9.17
CA ASP A 272 28.03 -11.93 -9.41
C ASP A 272 28.87 -12.21 -8.15
N LEU A 273 28.23 -12.85 -7.17
CA LEU A 273 28.90 -13.34 -5.98
C LEU A 273 30.09 -14.21 -6.44
N PRO A 274 31.28 -14.08 -5.85
CA PRO A 274 32.39 -14.99 -6.16
C PRO A 274 31.92 -16.43 -5.96
N LYS A 275 32.41 -17.36 -6.79
CA LYS A 275 31.91 -18.75 -6.84
C LYS A 275 31.89 -19.44 -5.48
N GLU A 276 32.88 -19.18 -4.65
CA GLU A 276 33.00 -19.69 -3.28
C GLU A 276 31.77 -19.29 -2.43
N TYR A 277 31.32 -18.04 -2.55
CA TYR A 277 30.10 -17.55 -1.92
C TYR A 277 28.82 -17.97 -2.64
N LYS A 278 28.85 -18.24 -3.96
CA LYS A 278 27.65 -18.75 -4.65
C LYS A 278 27.30 -20.16 -4.22
N GLU A 279 28.27 -20.99 -3.86
CA GLU A 279 28.00 -22.35 -3.39
C GLU A 279 27.57 -22.36 -1.92
N GLU A 280 28.18 -21.51 -1.08
CA GLU A 280 27.81 -21.39 0.34
C GLU A 280 26.53 -20.56 0.57
N TYR A 281 26.28 -19.56 -0.29
CA TYR A 281 25.17 -18.60 -0.20
C TYR A 281 24.31 -18.59 -1.48
N SER A 282 24.14 -19.74 -2.14
CA SER A 282 23.28 -19.87 -3.35
C SER A 282 21.84 -19.37 -3.14
N PHE A 283 21.44 -19.24 -1.87
CA PHE A 283 20.13 -18.79 -1.42
C PHE A 283 20.01 -17.26 -1.29
N LEU A 284 21.10 -16.50 -1.45
CA LEU A 284 21.13 -15.04 -1.24
C LEU A 284 20.52 -14.32 -2.45
N ASP A 285 19.21 -14.04 -2.37
CA ASP A 285 18.53 -13.25 -3.40
C ASP A 285 18.96 -11.78 -3.29
N THR A 286 19.85 -11.38 -4.19
CA THR A 286 20.35 -10.02 -4.26
C THR A 286 19.21 -9.01 -4.43
N ASN A 287 18.14 -9.38 -5.15
CA ASN A 287 17.00 -8.48 -5.35
C ASN A 287 16.34 -8.14 -4.02
N ASP A 288 16.26 -9.09 -3.09
CA ASP A 288 15.68 -8.84 -1.77
C ASP A 288 16.51 -7.84 -0.96
N ILE A 289 17.84 -7.92 -1.03
CA ILE A 289 18.73 -6.92 -0.41
C ILE A 289 18.50 -5.53 -1.03
N TYR A 290 18.43 -5.45 -2.36
CA TYR A 290 18.13 -4.18 -3.03
C TYR A 290 16.78 -3.60 -2.63
N ASN A 291 15.76 -4.45 -2.56
CA ASN A 291 14.44 -4.04 -2.09
C ASN A 291 14.48 -3.54 -0.66
N ASP A 292 15.18 -4.23 0.24
CA ASP A 292 15.31 -3.80 1.63
C ASP A 292 16.07 -2.48 1.76
N CYS A 293 17.11 -2.27 0.96
CA CYS A 293 17.77 -0.97 0.89
C CYS A 293 16.81 0.15 0.43
N LEU A 294 15.96 -0.13 -0.57
CA LEU A 294 14.96 0.84 -1.02
C LEU A 294 13.87 1.09 0.02
N ARG A 295 13.51 0.09 0.81
CA ARG A 295 12.59 0.26 1.95
C ARG A 295 13.20 1.16 3.01
N VAL A 296 14.48 0.99 3.36
CA VAL A 296 15.21 1.89 4.28
C VAL A 296 15.05 3.32 3.80
N ILE A 297 15.27 3.58 2.51
CA ILE A 297 15.20 4.92 1.93
C ILE A 297 13.77 5.47 1.91
N LEU A 298 12.83 4.71 1.33
CA LEU A 298 11.51 5.23 0.95
C LEU A 298 10.49 5.10 2.08
N THR A 299 10.44 3.94 2.74
CA THR A 299 9.46 3.65 3.79
C THR A 299 9.91 4.15 5.15
N PHE A 300 11.19 3.95 5.45
CA PHE A 300 11.74 4.24 6.78
C PHE A 300 12.52 5.55 6.84
N ASN A 301 12.62 6.28 5.72
CA ASN A 301 13.33 7.55 5.66
C ASN A 301 14.72 7.50 6.30
N PHE A 302 15.49 6.47 5.95
CA PHE A 302 16.80 6.19 6.52
C PHE A 302 16.85 5.97 8.04
N ASP A 303 15.73 5.87 8.74
CA ASP A 303 15.69 5.46 10.14
C ASP A 303 15.93 3.95 10.20
N PHE A 304 17.20 3.56 10.35
CA PHE A 304 17.61 2.16 10.40
C PHE A 304 17.04 1.43 11.63
N GLU A 305 16.83 2.12 12.74
CA GLU A 305 16.22 1.53 13.94
C GLU A 305 14.75 1.17 13.67
N LEU A 306 14.02 2.05 12.99
CA LEU A 306 12.65 1.80 12.54
C LEU A 306 12.61 0.66 11.50
N TYR A 307 13.51 0.66 10.53
CA TYR A 307 13.67 -0.44 9.57
C TYR A 307 13.92 -1.76 10.30
N SER A 308 14.90 -1.80 11.22
CA SER A 308 15.26 -3.01 11.97
C SER A 308 14.07 -3.56 12.74
N PHE A 309 13.34 -2.70 13.45
CA PHE A 309 12.15 -3.08 14.18
C PHE A 309 11.09 -3.71 13.26
N TRP A 310 10.75 -3.06 12.15
CA TRP A 310 9.72 -3.56 11.23
C TRP A 310 10.16 -4.74 10.36
N PHE A 311 11.45 -4.82 10.02
CA PHE A 311 12.04 -5.96 9.32
C PHE A 311 11.81 -7.24 10.14
N TRP A 312 12.21 -7.23 11.41
CA TRP A 312 12.04 -8.38 12.29
C TRP A 312 10.57 -8.61 12.67
N SER A 313 9.79 -7.55 12.93
CA SER A 313 8.36 -7.67 13.26
C SER A 313 7.54 -8.31 12.14
N PHE A 314 7.88 -8.01 10.88
CA PHE A 314 7.25 -8.64 9.74
C PHE A 314 7.73 -10.09 9.57
N ASN A 315 9.04 -10.31 9.59
CA ASN A 315 9.62 -11.61 9.30
C ASN A 315 9.18 -12.70 10.29
N ILE A 316 9.06 -12.40 11.58
CA ILE A 316 8.57 -13.39 12.56
C ILE A 316 7.11 -13.78 12.40
N GLN A 317 6.31 -13.03 11.63
CA GLN A 317 4.95 -13.42 11.27
C GLN A 317 4.91 -14.27 9.99
N ASN A 318 6.04 -14.38 9.28
CA ASN A 318 6.14 -15.21 8.10
C ASN A 318 6.22 -16.69 8.52
N THR A 319 5.16 -17.44 8.24
CA THR A 319 5.11 -18.89 8.52
C THR A 319 6.25 -19.68 7.88
N GLN A 320 6.87 -19.18 6.81
CA GLN A 320 8.04 -19.81 6.18
C GLN A 320 9.28 -19.80 7.10
N LEU A 321 9.37 -18.88 8.06
CA LEU A 321 10.44 -18.90 9.05
C LEU A 321 10.34 -20.07 10.02
N TYR A 322 9.26 -20.84 10.01
CA TYR A 322 9.03 -21.92 10.96
C TYR A 322 8.97 -23.28 10.25
N ASN A 323 9.50 -24.29 10.94
CA ASN A 323 9.34 -25.68 10.61
C ASN A 323 7.89 -26.14 10.87
N LYS A 324 7.53 -27.33 10.38
CA LYS A 324 6.18 -27.91 10.56
C LYS A 324 5.78 -28.13 12.02
N ASP A 325 6.77 -28.25 12.90
CA ASP A 325 6.61 -28.38 14.35
C ASP A 325 6.51 -27.02 15.07
N GLY A 326 6.59 -25.90 14.33
CA GLY A 326 6.48 -24.55 14.84
C GLY A 326 7.79 -23.97 15.39
N PHE A 327 8.90 -24.71 15.35
CA PHE A 327 10.21 -24.15 15.71
C PHE A 327 10.78 -23.30 14.58
N MET A 328 11.62 -22.31 14.92
CA MET A 328 12.33 -21.50 13.92
C MET A 328 13.16 -22.39 13.00
N ASN A 329 13.00 -22.21 11.69
CA ASN A 329 13.83 -22.84 10.68
C ASN A 329 15.16 -22.08 10.63
N GLU A 330 16.24 -22.77 10.96
CA GLU A 330 17.56 -22.17 11.12
C GLU A 330 18.13 -21.61 9.81
N ASP A 331 17.90 -22.30 8.69
CA ASP A 331 18.36 -21.86 7.36
C ASP A 331 17.63 -20.58 6.93
N ASN A 332 16.31 -20.52 7.12
CA ASN A 332 15.51 -19.35 6.79
C ASN A 332 15.83 -18.16 7.73
N PHE A 333 16.08 -18.42 9.02
CA PHE A 333 16.57 -17.39 9.94
C PHE A 333 17.93 -16.84 9.49
N ALA A 334 18.88 -17.73 9.16
CA ALA A 334 20.19 -17.33 8.67
C ALA A 334 20.08 -16.49 7.39
N HIS A 335 19.18 -16.86 6.47
CA HIS A 335 18.90 -16.09 5.27
C HIS A 335 18.41 -14.66 5.56
N GLU A 336 17.40 -14.50 6.42
CA GLU A 336 16.91 -13.16 6.80
C GLU A 336 17.97 -12.36 7.58
N LEU A 337 18.79 -13.02 8.40
CA LEU A 337 19.87 -12.37 9.13
C LEU A 337 20.95 -11.82 8.19
N ILE A 338 21.33 -12.61 7.18
CA ILE A 338 22.28 -12.17 6.14
C ILE A 338 21.72 -10.96 5.39
N ARG A 339 20.46 -11.01 4.94
CA ARG A 339 19.80 -9.87 4.29
C ARG A 339 19.85 -8.61 5.18
N PHE A 340 19.50 -8.75 6.45
CA PHE A 340 19.54 -7.67 7.42
C PHE A 340 20.95 -7.07 7.60
N ILE A 341 21.96 -7.91 7.78
CA ILE A 341 23.36 -7.48 7.96
C ILE A 341 23.91 -6.85 6.68
N SER A 342 23.59 -7.39 5.50
CA SER A 342 23.99 -6.79 4.23
C SER A 342 23.48 -5.36 4.09
N VAL A 343 22.20 -5.12 4.37
CA VAL A 343 21.62 -3.76 4.33
C VAL A 343 22.33 -2.87 5.37
N LYS A 344 22.58 -3.38 6.58
CA LYS A 344 23.33 -2.66 7.62
C LYS A 344 24.70 -2.18 7.15
N ILE A 345 25.47 -3.08 6.52
CA ILE A 345 26.81 -2.77 6.00
C ILE A 345 26.75 -1.79 4.83
N ILE A 346 25.78 -1.96 3.92
CA ILE A 346 25.58 -1.07 2.75
C ILE A 346 25.33 0.38 3.19
N PHE A 347 24.56 0.58 4.27
CA PHE A 347 24.27 1.90 4.81
C PHE A 347 25.30 2.39 5.84
N ASP A 348 26.41 1.66 6.04
CA ASP A 348 27.45 1.95 7.03
C ASP A 348 26.88 2.18 8.45
N TYR A 349 25.78 1.50 8.79
CA TYR A 349 25.13 1.63 10.09
C TYR A 349 25.81 0.67 11.09
N MET A 350 26.85 1.13 11.78
CA MET A 350 27.69 0.29 12.65
C MET A 350 27.42 0.27 14.17
N PRO A 351 26.26 0.69 14.74
CA PRO A 351 25.97 0.42 16.15
C PRO A 351 25.93 -1.08 16.46
N ASP A 352 26.41 -1.50 17.63
CA ASP A 352 26.20 -2.86 18.12
C ASP A 352 24.69 -3.08 18.34
N ILE A 353 24.09 -3.96 17.54
CA ILE A 353 22.67 -4.28 17.65
C ILE A 353 22.58 -5.54 18.51
N SER A 354 21.99 -5.38 19.69
CA SER A 354 21.54 -6.53 20.49
C SER A 354 20.44 -7.29 19.75
N CYS A 355 20.30 -8.58 20.04
CA CYS A 355 19.23 -9.38 19.44
C CYS A 355 17.87 -8.71 19.71
N PRO A 356 17.12 -8.28 18.68
CA PRO A 356 15.89 -7.51 18.85
C PRO A 356 14.74 -8.34 19.44
N ILE A 357 14.92 -9.66 19.48
CA ILE A 357 13.94 -10.64 19.92
C ILE A 357 14.67 -11.63 20.86
N PRO A 358 14.50 -11.53 22.19
CA PRO A 358 15.19 -12.39 23.15
C PRO A 358 15.05 -13.89 22.86
N GLU A 359 13.90 -14.34 22.34
CA GLU A 359 13.63 -15.71 21.92
C GLU A 359 14.62 -16.24 20.88
N LEU A 360 15.16 -15.35 20.05
CA LEU A 360 16.05 -15.71 18.96
C LEU A 360 17.53 -15.51 19.32
N PHE A 361 17.83 -15.21 20.59
CA PHE A 361 19.19 -14.92 21.04
C PHE A 361 20.18 -16.03 20.70
N ILE A 362 19.82 -17.30 20.87
CA ILE A 362 20.73 -18.42 20.58
C ILE A 362 21.11 -18.46 19.10
N TYR A 363 20.15 -18.23 18.20
CA TYR A 363 20.43 -18.18 16.76
C TYR A 363 21.23 -16.93 16.41
N TRP A 364 20.86 -15.79 17.00
CA TRP A 364 21.56 -14.52 16.80
C TRP A 364 23.03 -14.60 17.22
N ASP A 365 23.32 -15.06 18.44
CA ASP A 365 24.67 -15.18 18.99
C ASP A 365 25.54 -16.12 18.15
N ARG A 366 24.96 -17.23 17.67
CA ARG A 366 25.62 -18.20 16.80
C ARG A 366 26.02 -17.61 15.45
N TYR A 367 25.16 -16.82 14.82
CA TYR A 367 25.31 -16.44 13.41
C TYR A 367 25.71 -14.99 13.16
N TYR A 368 25.26 -14.04 13.98
CA TYR A 368 25.38 -12.61 13.69
C TYR A 368 26.83 -12.18 13.53
N LYS A 369 27.71 -12.54 14.48
CA LYS A 369 29.12 -12.14 14.42
C LYS A 369 29.83 -12.75 13.21
N LYS A 370 29.62 -14.06 12.97
CA LYS A 370 30.17 -14.79 11.82
C LYS A 370 29.80 -14.07 10.51
N PHE A 371 28.50 -13.92 10.25
CA PHE A 371 28.03 -13.29 9.01
C PHE A 371 28.43 -11.83 8.90
N HIS A 372 28.46 -11.09 10.00
CA HIS A 372 28.92 -9.71 9.98
C HIS A 372 30.40 -9.59 9.57
N GLU A 373 31.28 -10.44 10.09
CA GLU A 373 32.70 -10.45 9.70
C GLU A 373 32.87 -10.82 8.22
N GLU A 374 32.21 -11.89 7.77
CA GLU A 374 32.27 -12.36 6.38
C GLU A 374 31.69 -11.35 5.40
N LEU A 375 30.51 -10.77 5.69
CA LEU A 375 29.89 -9.77 4.83
C LEU A 375 30.66 -8.46 4.84
N LYS A 376 31.29 -8.08 5.97
CA LYS A 376 32.11 -6.87 6.03
C LYS A 376 33.34 -7.00 5.16
N GLU A 377 34.00 -8.16 5.15
CA GLU A 377 35.09 -8.46 4.21
C GLU A 377 34.58 -8.46 2.76
N PHE A 378 33.43 -9.07 2.51
CA PHE A 378 32.80 -9.11 1.19
C PHE A 378 32.50 -7.71 0.62
N TYR A 379 32.03 -6.79 1.47
CA TYR A 379 31.72 -5.41 1.11
C TYR A 379 32.90 -4.43 1.29
N ASP A 380 34.08 -4.87 1.76
CA ASP A 380 35.22 -3.97 2.01
C ASP A 380 35.73 -3.37 0.68
N PRO A 381 35.68 -2.04 0.51
CA PRO A 381 36.16 -1.35 -0.68
C PRO A 381 37.64 -1.64 -1.01
N LYS A 382 38.45 -1.99 0.00
CA LYS A 382 39.91 -2.18 -0.14
C LYS A 382 40.28 -3.58 -0.63
N VAL A 383 39.38 -4.55 -0.55
CA VAL A 383 39.66 -5.96 -0.84
C VAL A 383 39.50 -6.29 -2.33
N LYS A 384 38.99 -5.37 -3.18
CA LYS A 384 38.82 -5.61 -4.63
C LYS A 384 39.23 -4.43 -5.52
N ASP A 385 40.41 -4.56 -6.13
CA ASP A 385 40.99 -3.59 -7.07
C ASP A 385 40.51 -3.73 -8.53
N LYS A 386 39.46 -4.51 -8.83
CA LYS A 386 38.83 -4.58 -10.16
C LYS A 386 37.43 -5.21 -10.04
N GLN A 387 36.42 -4.48 -10.51
CA GLN A 387 34.96 -4.73 -10.42
C GLN A 387 34.30 -4.17 -9.14
N GLU A 388 33.85 -2.92 -9.26
CA GLU A 388 32.51 -2.47 -8.83
C GLU A 388 32.05 -3.07 -7.49
N TYR A 389 32.21 -2.43 -6.33
CA TYR A 389 31.42 -1.25 -5.95
C TYR A 389 29.95 -1.29 -6.44
N THR A 390 29.29 -2.46 -6.41
CA THR A 390 28.10 -2.74 -7.23
C THR A 390 26.76 -2.41 -6.56
N ILE A 391 26.54 -2.63 -5.27
CA ILE A 391 25.18 -2.46 -4.69
C ILE A 391 24.87 -1.02 -4.32
N ALA A 392 25.69 -0.41 -3.44
CA ALA A 392 25.47 0.95 -2.98
C ALA A 392 25.51 1.95 -4.15
N ASN A 393 26.46 1.78 -5.08
CA ASN A 393 26.50 2.59 -6.30
C ASN A 393 25.45 2.17 -7.34
N SER A 394 24.99 0.92 -7.48
CA SER A 394 23.84 0.63 -8.37
C SER A 394 22.55 1.20 -7.81
N ILE A 395 22.33 1.14 -6.49
CA ILE A 395 21.21 1.82 -5.84
C ILE A 395 21.31 3.32 -6.13
N HIS A 396 22.49 3.92 -5.92
CA HIS A 396 22.74 5.36 -6.06
C HIS A 396 22.75 5.87 -7.51
N ASP A 397 23.37 5.15 -8.44
CA ASP A 397 23.68 5.57 -9.82
C ASP A 397 22.67 5.04 -10.83
N GLN A 398 21.93 3.96 -10.51
CA GLN A 398 20.96 3.35 -11.43
C GLN A 398 19.54 3.44 -10.88
N ILE A 399 19.27 2.90 -9.69
CA ILE A 399 17.89 2.80 -9.19
C ILE A 399 17.35 4.16 -8.77
N ILE A 400 18.11 4.93 -7.99
CA ILE A 400 17.73 6.26 -7.52
C ILE A 400 17.42 7.20 -8.71
N PRO A 401 18.28 7.29 -9.76
CA PRO A 401 18.01 8.10 -10.94
C PRO A 401 16.91 7.53 -11.85
N ASP A 402 16.87 6.21 -12.07
CA ASP A 402 15.89 5.57 -12.96
C ASP A 402 14.47 5.63 -12.39
N CYS A 403 14.31 5.40 -11.09
CA CYS A 403 13.03 5.57 -10.41
C CYS A 403 12.66 7.06 -10.26
N LYS A 404 13.55 7.98 -10.65
CA LYS A 404 13.45 9.43 -10.38
C LYS A 404 13.13 9.73 -8.92
N ILE A 405 13.53 8.83 -8.03
CA ILE A 405 13.37 9.04 -6.59
C ILE A 405 14.32 10.16 -6.20
N PHE A 406 15.48 10.29 -6.88
CA PHE A 406 16.38 11.42 -6.73
C PHE A 406 16.95 11.85 -8.08
N ASN A 407 17.17 13.15 -8.24
CA ASN A 407 17.98 13.68 -9.32
C ASN A 407 19.45 13.71 -8.85
N PRO A 408 20.35 12.93 -9.47
CA PRO A 408 21.75 12.88 -9.07
C PRO A 408 22.51 14.21 -9.29
N GLU A 409 21.95 15.15 -10.05
CA GLU A 409 22.53 16.50 -10.25
C GLU A 409 22.15 17.50 -9.14
N ASN A 410 21.43 17.07 -8.10
CA ASN A 410 20.93 17.97 -7.06
C ASN A 410 21.93 18.12 -5.91
N GLU A 411 22.42 19.35 -5.66
CA GLU A 411 23.36 19.71 -4.58
C GLU A 411 22.86 19.29 -3.17
N LEU A 412 21.54 19.14 -2.97
CA LEU A 412 20.97 18.61 -1.73
C LEU A 412 21.41 17.17 -1.48
N PHE A 413 21.62 16.39 -2.53
CA PHE A 413 22.05 15.00 -2.41
C PHE A 413 23.52 14.91 -2.05
N ASP A 414 24.39 15.72 -2.65
CA ASP A 414 25.79 15.82 -2.22
C ASP A 414 25.90 16.35 -0.79
N HIS A 415 25.01 17.28 -0.39
CA HIS A 415 24.90 17.69 1.00
C HIS A 415 24.41 16.56 1.92
N ILE A 416 23.36 15.81 1.56
CA ILE A 416 22.89 14.62 2.31
C ILE A 416 23.99 13.58 2.39
N ARG A 417 24.76 13.36 1.32
CA ARG A 417 25.91 12.44 1.22
C ARG A 417 27.08 12.87 2.10
N GLU A 418 27.38 14.16 2.14
CA GLU A 418 28.46 14.76 2.94
C GLU A 418 28.09 14.89 4.42
N GLN A 419 26.81 15.11 4.70
CA GLN A 419 26.14 15.01 6.00
C GLN A 419 26.15 13.54 6.49
N TYR A 420 25.82 12.58 5.62
CA TYR A 420 25.83 11.14 5.89
C TYR A 420 27.20 10.63 6.31
N ARG A 421 28.26 11.09 5.63
CA ARG A 421 29.65 10.80 6.00
C ARG A 421 30.01 11.31 7.42
N ARG A 422 29.15 12.11 8.08
CA ARG A 422 29.41 12.78 9.37
C ARG A 422 28.39 12.51 10.50
N TRP A 423 27.34 11.71 10.31
CA TRP A 423 26.15 11.82 11.18
C TRP A 423 26.24 11.32 12.64
N LYS A 424 26.27 12.31 13.57
CA LYS A 424 25.25 12.52 14.62
C LYS A 424 24.54 13.85 14.31
N PHE A 425 23.21 13.86 14.20
CA PHE A 425 22.37 15.02 13.79
C PHE A 425 22.42 16.21 14.77
N PRO A 426 22.33 17.47 14.28
CA PRO A 426 21.07 18.09 13.82
C PRO A 426 21.14 18.86 12.48
N ILE A 427 20.01 18.97 11.75
CA ILE A 427 19.89 19.79 10.52
C ILE A 427 19.97 21.27 10.89
N GLN A 428 20.95 21.99 10.34
CA GLN A 428 20.96 23.45 10.36
C GLN A 428 20.12 23.97 9.19
N THR A 429 19.05 24.69 9.53
CA THR A 429 18.22 25.47 8.62
C THR A 429 19.05 26.60 8.00
N GLY A 430 19.46 26.49 6.74
CA GLY A 430 20.21 27.59 6.10
C GLY A 430 20.64 27.47 4.64
N ILE A 431 20.37 26.36 3.94
CA ILE A 431 20.85 26.21 2.55
C ILE A 431 19.72 26.45 1.55
N ASN A 432 19.85 27.55 0.80
CA ASN A 432 19.07 27.82 -0.41
C ASN A 432 19.47 26.85 -1.51
N VAL A 433 18.78 25.72 -1.64
CA VAL A 433 18.98 24.77 -2.75
C VAL A 433 18.08 25.13 -3.93
N LEU A 434 18.69 25.14 -5.12
CA LEU A 434 18.09 25.47 -6.42
C LEU A 434 16.89 24.59 -6.83
N HIS A 435 15.97 25.25 -7.55
CA HIS A 435 14.61 24.94 -8.00
C HIS A 435 14.28 23.60 -8.72
N LYS A 436 15.07 22.52 -8.65
CA LYS A 436 14.78 21.31 -9.48
C LYS A 436 14.09 20.12 -8.81
N ASP A 437 14.17 19.90 -7.49
CA ASP A 437 13.38 18.82 -6.84
C ASP A 437 12.79 19.23 -5.48
N ARG A 438 11.97 20.29 -5.51
CA ARG A 438 11.28 20.81 -4.32
C ARG A 438 10.44 19.75 -3.61
N ALA A 439 9.87 18.79 -4.34
CA ALA A 439 9.07 17.70 -3.78
C ALA A 439 9.87 16.80 -2.84
N LEU A 440 11.10 16.46 -3.22
CA LEU A 440 11.97 15.58 -2.45
C LEU A 440 12.62 16.31 -1.27
N ALA A 441 13.07 17.54 -1.48
CA ALA A 441 13.54 18.40 -0.39
C ALA A 441 12.44 18.59 0.66
N SER A 442 11.21 18.86 0.21
CA SER A 442 10.04 18.94 1.07
C SER A 442 9.79 17.60 1.76
N ARG A 443 9.87 16.47 1.06
CA ARG A 443 9.74 15.12 1.65
C ARG A 443 10.71 14.95 2.83
N PHE A 444 12.01 15.25 2.67
CA PHE A 444 13.00 15.10 3.74
C PHE A 444 12.86 16.11 4.87
N GLU A 445 12.57 17.38 4.54
CA GLU A 445 12.30 18.43 5.51
C GLU A 445 11.10 18.04 6.40
N TRP A 446 10.03 17.56 5.77
CA TRP A 446 8.84 17.08 6.46
C TRP A 446 9.09 15.87 7.30
N MET A 447 9.74 14.83 6.77
CA MET A 447 9.99 13.62 7.55
C MET A 447 10.89 13.90 8.76
N SER A 448 11.76 14.91 8.68
CA SER A 448 12.55 15.40 9.83
C SER A 448 11.68 16.12 10.86
N HIS A 449 10.78 17.01 10.42
CA HIS A 449 9.81 17.71 11.29
C HIS A 449 8.81 16.75 11.95
N CYS A 450 8.39 15.73 11.21
CA CYS A 450 7.47 14.69 11.63
C CYS A 450 7.96 13.93 12.87
N LYS A 451 9.27 13.69 12.97
CA LYS A 451 9.88 12.92 14.07
C LYS A 451 9.63 13.59 15.42
N SER A 452 9.82 14.90 15.54
CA SER A 452 9.56 15.63 16.79
C SER A 452 8.08 15.87 17.03
N TYR A 453 7.32 16.12 15.96
CA TYR A 453 5.94 16.57 16.08
C TYR A 453 4.95 15.45 16.43
N CYS A 454 5.17 14.24 15.92
CA CYS A 454 4.25 13.12 16.12
C CYS A 454 4.14 12.70 17.58
N ASP A 455 5.22 12.85 18.35
CA ASP A 455 5.23 12.50 19.77
C ASP A 455 4.42 13.49 20.63
N GLU A 456 4.36 14.76 20.23
CA GLU A 456 3.71 15.83 21.01
C GLU A 456 2.22 16.01 20.66
N ASN A 457 1.86 15.97 19.38
CA ASN A 457 0.55 16.45 18.91
C ASN A 457 -0.35 15.36 18.30
N GLY A 458 0.20 14.15 18.08
CA GLY A 458 -0.51 13.02 17.49
C GLY A 458 -0.65 13.07 15.95
N LEU A 459 -1.05 11.95 15.36
CA LEU A 459 -1.08 11.75 13.90
C LEU A 459 -2.03 12.71 13.18
N PHE A 460 -3.19 12.99 13.77
CA PHE A 460 -4.22 13.80 13.11
C PHE A 460 -3.87 15.30 13.07
N ALA A 461 -3.21 15.81 14.11
CA ALA A 461 -2.70 17.19 14.12
C ALA A 461 -1.62 17.37 13.05
N LEU A 462 -0.69 16.40 12.98
CA LEU A 462 0.35 16.39 11.96
C LEU A 462 -0.25 16.32 10.54
N TYR A 463 -1.24 15.45 10.32
CA TYR A 463 -1.95 15.37 9.06
C TYR A 463 -2.57 16.70 8.63
N LYS A 464 -3.27 17.38 9.56
CA LYS A 464 -3.83 18.71 9.31
C LYS A 464 -2.74 19.72 8.97
N GLU A 465 -1.64 19.71 9.70
CA GLU A 465 -0.52 20.62 9.47
C GLU A 465 0.09 20.43 8.07
N ILE A 466 0.48 19.20 7.72
CA ILE A 466 1.05 18.87 6.40
C ILE A 466 0.06 19.28 5.31
N LYS A 467 -1.22 18.92 5.45
CA LYS A 467 -2.28 19.28 4.50
C LYS A 467 -2.40 20.80 4.29
N THR A 468 -2.28 21.60 5.35
CA THR A 468 -2.35 23.07 5.25
C THR A 468 -1.07 23.71 4.68
N MET A 469 0.10 23.18 5.02
CA MET A 469 1.38 23.75 4.59
C MET A 469 1.79 23.32 3.17
N GLU A 470 1.49 22.10 2.74
CA GLU A 470 1.86 21.60 1.40
C GLU A 470 1.13 22.32 0.25
N VAL A 471 -0.16 22.62 0.44
CA VAL A 471 -0.97 23.29 -0.60
C VAL A 471 -0.47 24.70 -0.89
N SER A 472 0.10 25.38 0.10
CA SER A 472 0.55 26.77 -0.04
C SER A 472 2.00 26.90 -0.54
N LYS A 473 2.88 25.95 -0.22
CA LYS A 473 4.32 26.04 -0.53
C LYS A 473 4.72 25.46 -1.87
N ILE A 474 4.00 24.48 -2.42
CA ILE A 474 4.43 23.75 -3.62
C ILE A 474 4.05 24.48 -4.92
N VAL A 475 3.17 25.50 -4.86
CA VAL A 475 2.59 26.13 -6.06
C VAL A 475 3.51 27.14 -6.75
N GLU A 476 4.22 26.69 -7.79
CA GLU A 476 4.67 27.59 -8.86
C GLU A 476 3.48 27.88 -9.81
N PRO A 477 3.17 29.15 -10.10
CA PRO A 477 2.13 29.51 -11.07
C PRO A 477 2.40 28.83 -12.43
N GLY A 478 1.44 28.02 -12.91
CA GLY A 478 1.49 27.36 -14.22
C GLY A 478 1.92 25.88 -14.24
N LYS A 479 2.27 25.26 -13.10
CA LYS A 479 2.58 23.80 -12.99
C LYS A 479 1.61 23.02 -12.09
N GLU A 480 0.39 23.53 -11.91
CA GLU A 480 -0.58 23.05 -10.91
C GLU A 480 -0.92 21.56 -10.99
N VAL A 481 -0.92 20.96 -12.20
CA VAL A 481 -1.38 19.57 -12.38
C VAL A 481 -0.36 18.55 -11.87
N ASP A 482 0.94 18.70 -12.14
CA ASP A 482 1.94 17.71 -11.73
C ASP A 482 2.24 17.78 -10.22
N MET A 483 2.20 18.97 -9.65
CA MET A 483 2.32 19.18 -8.21
C MET A 483 1.15 18.59 -7.41
N ASN A 484 -0.09 18.67 -7.93
CA ASN A 484 -1.24 18.01 -7.32
C ASN A 484 -1.10 16.48 -7.29
N ARG A 485 -0.26 15.90 -8.16
CA ARG A 485 0.03 14.46 -8.16
C ARG A 485 1.05 14.12 -7.07
N GLN A 486 2.07 14.96 -6.91
CA GLN A 486 3.12 14.78 -5.90
C GLN A 486 2.62 14.98 -4.47
N LYS A 487 1.72 15.95 -4.23
CA LYS A 487 1.21 16.25 -2.87
C LYS A 487 0.65 15.01 -2.17
N HIS A 488 -0.17 14.21 -2.88
CA HIS A 488 -0.80 13.02 -2.30
C HIS A 488 0.22 11.96 -1.91
N ALA A 489 1.31 11.84 -2.68
CA ALA A 489 2.38 10.89 -2.40
C ALA A 489 3.24 11.33 -1.22
N ILE A 490 3.62 12.60 -1.15
CA ILE A 490 4.42 13.13 -0.03
C ILE A 490 3.62 13.05 1.27
N LEU A 491 2.34 13.45 1.24
CA LEU A 491 1.43 13.32 2.37
C LEU A 491 1.29 11.87 2.83
N LEU A 492 1.05 10.94 1.89
CA LEU A 492 0.92 9.52 2.22
C LEU A 492 2.21 8.93 2.81
N ASP A 493 3.36 9.18 2.19
CA ASP A 493 4.66 8.68 2.64
C ASP A 493 5.02 9.21 4.04
N SER A 494 4.78 10.50 4.27
CA SER A 494 5.00 11.14 5.57
C SER A 494 4.12 10.50 6.64
N MET A 495 2.83 10.30 6.35
CA MET A 495 1.90 9.68 7.29
C MET A 495 2.23 8.21 7.56
N ILE A 496 2.68 7.45 6.55
CA ILE A 496 3.16 6.08 6.72
C ILE A 496 4.35 6.05 7.69
N TYR A 497 5.37 6.86 7.46
CA TYR A 497 6.54 6.93 8.33
C TYR A 497 6.16 7.27 9.77
N CYS A 498 5.34 8.31 9.97
CA CYS A 498 4.91 8.75 11.30
C CYS A 498 4.11 7.67 12.03
N PHE A 499 3.20 7.02 11.32
CA PHE A 499 2.40 5.95 11.89
C PHE A 499 3.27 4.76 12.31
N LEU A 500 4.19 4.31 11.44
CA LEU A 500 5.13 3.24 11.76
C LEU A 500 6.04 3.60 12.94
N LYS A 501 6.50 4.85 13.02
CA LYS A 501 7.32 5.34 14.13
C LYS A 501 6.52 5.39 15.43
N LYS A 502 5.29 5.94 15.39
CA LYS A 502 4.40 5.98 16.54
C LYS A 502 4.12 4.59 17.09
N MET A 503 3.85 3.63 16.20
CA MET A 503 3.64 2.24 16.57
C MET A 503 4.89 1.59 17.19
N GLN A 504 6.09 1.88 16.69
CA GLN A 504 7.35 1.46 17.32
C GLN A 504 7.52 2.06 18.72
N THR A 505 7.28 3.37 18.87
CA THR A 505 7.41 4.08 20.16
C THR A 505 6.45 3.52 21.21
N GLU A 506 5.18 3.29 20.84
CA GLU A 506 4.19 2.69 21.75
C GLU A 506 4.58 1.28 22.19
N GLN A 507 5.25 0.54 21.31
CA GLN A 507 5.80 -0.78 21.56
C GLN A 507 7.16 -0.73 22.31
N ASN A 508 7.63 0.45 22.73
CA ASN A 508 8.93 0.66 23.37
C ASN A 508 10.12 0.11 22.55
N SER A 509 9.98 0.07 21.22
CA SER A 509 10.94 -0.56 20.31
C SER A 509 11.22 -2.05 20.61
N GLN A 510 10.37 -2.74 21.38
CA GLN A 510 10.53 -4.14 21.74
C GLN A 510 9.66 -5.06 20.90
N ILE A 511 10.24 -6.10 20.32
CA ILE A 511 9.47 -7.08 19.55
C ILE A 511 9.06 -8.21 20.48
N SER A 512 7.75 -8.33 20.75
CA SER A 512 7.20 -9.38 21.61
C SER A 512 6.49 -10.44 20.77
N ILE A 513 6.89 -11.71 20.87
CA ILE A 513 6.27 -12.82 20.13
C ILE A 513 5.28 -13.55 21.04
N LEU A 514 4.05 -13.78 20.59
CA LEU A 514 3.07 -14.59 21.32
C LEU A 514 3.48 -16.08 21.34
N ARG A 515 3.59 -16.67 22.54
CA ARG A 515 3.81 -18.11 22.69
C ARG A 515 2.49 -18.85 22.91
N ARG A 516 2.25 -19.89 22.11
CA ARG A 516 1.08 -20.76 22.20
C ARG A 516 1.47 -22.18 22.62
N ASN A 517 0.57 -22.85 23.32
CA ASN A 517 0.63 -24.28 23.49
C ASN A 517 0.36 -24.94 22.12
N LEU A 518 1.30 -25.72 21.60
CA LEU A 518 1.18 -26.35 20.27
C LEU A 518 0.03 -27.37 20.18
N VAL A 519 -0.44 -27.90 21.31
CA VAL A 519 -1.55 -28.88 21.35
C VAL A 519 -2.90 -28.18 21.42
N THR A 520 -3.04 -27.14 22.26
CA THR A 520 -4.35 -26.46 22.48
C THR A 520 -4.52 -25.21 21.61
N GLY A 521 -3.43 -24.67 21.08
CA GLY A 521 -3.40 -23.37 20.40
C GLY A 521 -3.53 -22.18 21.33
N GLU A 522 -3.73 -22.37 22.64
CA GLU A 522 -3.94 -21.29 23.59
C GLU A 522 -2.62 -20.59 23.97
N PRO A 523 -2.63 -19.27 24.22
CA PRO A 523 -1.48 -18.56 24.76
C PRO A 523 -0.99 -19.17 26.08
N LEU A 524 0.33 -19.29 26.26
CA LEU A 524 0.91 -19.82 27.49
C LEU A 524 0.72 -18.84 28.65
N ALA A 525 0.04 -19.27 29.72
CA ALA A 525 -0.30 -18.41 30.86
C ALA A 525 0.91 -17.85 31.62
N THR A 526 2.02 -18.58 31.68
CA THR A 526 3.29 -18.11 32.27
C THR A 526 3.86 -16.93 31.49
N PHE A 527 3.68 -16.93 30.18
CA PHE A 527 4.21 -15.93 29.27
C PHE A 527 3.35 -14.67 29.24
N ILE A 528 2.02 -14.82 29.35
CA ILE A 528 1.09 -13.68 29.46
C ILE A 528 1.47 -12.79 30.66
N LYS A 529 1.82 -13.39 31.82
CA LYS A 529 2.16 -12.65 33.05
C LYS A 529 3.42 -11.80 32.93
N GLU A 530 4.40 -12.22 32.14
CA GLU A 530 5.65 -11.47 31.94
C GLU A 530 5.47 -10.32 30.95
N ILE A 531 4.62 -10.49 29.92
CA ILE A 531 4.44 -9.47 28.88
C ILE A 531 3.44 -8.37 29.26
N GLU A 532 2.50 -8.66 30.17
CA GLU A 532 1.39 -7.76 30.50
C GLU A 532 1.86 -6.33 30.88
N TYR A 533 3.07 -6.21 31.42
CA TYR A 533 3.66 -4.94 31.86
C TYR A 533 4.22 -4.07 30.72
N ASP A 534 4.97 -4.62 29.75
CA ASP A 534 5.83 -3.77 28.90
C ASP A 534 5.45 -3.69 27.42
N SER A 535 4.68 -4.65 26.88
CA SER A 535 4.40 -4.71 25.43
C SER A 535 3.07 -4.04 25.06
N PHE A 536 2.99 -3.39 23.90
CA PHE A 536 1.75 -2.77 23.38
C PHE A 536 0.87 -3.79 22.65
N TYR A 537 1.48 -4.65 21.85
CA TYR A 537 0.91 -5.88 21.30
C TYR A 537 1.99 -6.95 21.11
N CYS A 538 1.57 -8.21 21.04
CA CYS A 538 2.40 -9.33 20.69
C CYS A 538 2.14 -9.75 19.24
N LEU A 539 3.19 -10.19 18.57
CA LEU A 539 3.15 -10.73 17.22
C LEU A 539 2.92 -12.23 17.28
N ASP A 540 1.91 -12.72 16.57
CA ASP A 540 1.68 -14.15 16.47
C ASP A 540 2.49 -14.73 15.30
N PRO A 541 3.31 -15.78 15.52
CA PRO A 541 3.95 -16.53 14.44
C PRO A 541 2.98 -17.09 13.38
N GLN A 542 1.71 -17.27 13.76
CA GLN A 542 0.63 -17.68 12.85
C GLN A 542 -0.06 -16.49 12.14
N GLY A 543 0.39 -15.27 12.41
CA GLY A 543 -0.07 -14.02 11.82
C GLY A 543 -1.00 -13.21 12.73
N GLY A 544 -0.85 -11.89 12.68
CA GLY A 544 -1.71 -10.93 13.37
C GLY A 544 -1.18 -10.47 14.72
N HIS A 545 -1.96 -9.59 15.36
CA HIS A 545 -1.59 -8.93 16.61
C HIS A 545 -2.47 -9.41 17.76
N PHE A 546 -1.82 -9.70 18.89
CA PHE A 546 -2.48 -10.09 20.12
C PHE A 546 -2.25 -9.04 21.19
N SER A 547 -3.32 -8.49 21.76
CA SER A 547 -3.21 -7.54 22.85
C SER A 547 -3.70 -8.17 24.15
N ILE A 548 -2.82 -8.18 25.15
CA ILE A 548 -3.08 -8.74 26.48
C ILE A 548 -3.86 -7.76 27.35
N ASN A 549 -3.58 -6.46 27.20
CA ASN A 549 -4.12 -5.40 28.05
C ASN A 549 -5.22 -4.62 27.32
N ALA A 550 -6.41 -4.53 27.91
CA ALA A 550 -7.56 -3.87 27.30
C ALA A 550 -7.34 -2.38 26.99
N ALA A 551 -6.64 -1.64 27.86
CA ALA A 551 -6.34 -0.22 27.65
C ALA A 551 -5.30 -0.02 26.53
N LYS A 552 -4.26 -0.86 26.49
CA LYS A 552 -3.29 -0.86 25.37
C LYS A 552 -3.98 -1.20 24.05
N ARG A 553 -4.90 -2.18 24.05
CA ARG A 553 -5.72 -2.53 22.89
C ARG A 553 -6.59 -1.37 22.42
N GLU A 554 -7.24 -0.66 23.34
CA GLU A 554 -8.05 0.52 23.01
C GLU A 554 -7.20 1.60 22.36
N LYS A 555 -6.04 1.90 22.95
CA LYS A 555 -5.06 2.85 22.38
C LYS A 555 -4.52 2.40 21.02
N TYR A 556 -4.26 1.10 20.84
CA TYR A 556 -3.87 0.54 19.53
C TYR A 556 -4.94 0.83 18.47
N TYR A 557 -6.20 0.51 18.77
CA TYR A 557 -7.29 0.76 17.84
C TYR A 557 -7.53 2.25 17.62
N GLU A 558 -7.31 3.10 18.61
CA GLU A 558 -7.35 4.55 18.45
C GLU A 558 -6.33 5.02 17.39
N ILE A 559 -5.05 4.69 17.57
CA ILE A 559 -3.97 5.07 16.64
C ILE A 559 -4.24 4.49 15.25
N ARG A 560 -4.62 3.21 15.18
CA ARG A 560 -4.96 2.53 13.94
C ARG A 560 -6.11 3.22 13.20
N ASN A 561 -7.21 3.51 13.90
CA ASN A 561 -8.39 4.13 13.29
C ASN A 561 -8.06 5.54 12.80
N GLN A 562 -7.27 6.32 13.56
CA GLN A 562 -6.78 7.63 13.08
C GLN A 562 -6.02 7.50 11.76
N MET A 563 -5.12 6.52 11.64
CA MET A 563 -4.40 6.29 10.39
C MET A 563 -5.33 5.87 9.24
N MET A 564 -6.32 5.01 9.53
CA MET A 564 -7.29 4.61 8.51
C MET A 564 -8.16 5.77 8.02
N ASP A 565 -8.56 6.67 8.91
CA ASP A 565 -9.32 7.89 8.56
C ASP A 565 -8.49 8.82 7.68
N ILE A 566 -7.20 8.96 7.98
CA ILE A 566 -6.24 9.75 7.19
C ILE A 566 -6.09 9.15 5.79
N VAL A 567 -5.86 7.84 5.70
CA VAL A 567 -5.71 7.13 4.42
C VAL A 567 -7.00 7.21 3.59
N TRP A 568 -8.15 7.14 4.24
CA TRP A 568 -9.45 7.35 3.59
C TRP A 568 -9.54 8.76 3.01
N ASP A 569 -9.24 9.81 3.79
CA ASP A 569 -9.31 11.20 3.32
C ASP A 569 -8.37 11.44 2.13
N ILE A 570 -7.12 10.95 2.21
CA ILE A 570 -6.16 10.99 1.10
C ILE A 570 -6.73 10.27 -0.14
N SER A 571 -7.30 9.08 0.05
CA SER A 571 -7.90 8.29 -1.05
C SER A 571 -9.05 9.04 -1.73
N LEU A 572 -9.98 9.61 -0.94
CA LEU A 572 -11.09 10.37 -1.49
C LEU A 572 -10.64 11.63 -2.23
N GLN A 573 -9.66 12.37 -1.69
CA GLN A 573 -9.13 13.55 -2.37
C GLN A 573 -8.43 13.19 -3.67
N TRP A 574 -7.61 12.13 -3.68
CA TRP A 574 -6.99 11.66 -4.91
C TRP A 574 -8.05 11.24 -5.95
N LYS A 575 -9.10 10.53 -5.54
CA LYS A 575 -10.19 10.12 -6.43
C LYS A 575 -10.91 11.33 -6.99
N LYS A 576 -11.22 12.32 -6.15
CA LYS A 576 -11.82 13.59 -6.58
C LYS A 576 -10.94 14.29 -7.63
N ASP A 577 -9.66 14.51 -7.31
CA ASP A 577 -8.71 15.17 -8.21
C ASP A 577 -8.58 14.38 -9.54
N TYR A 578 -8.58 13.05 -9.47
CA TYR A 578 -8.54 12.17 -10.65
C TYR A 578 -9.81 12.31 -11.51
N ILE A 579 -10.99 12.37 -10.91
CA ILE A 579 -12.26 12.58 -11.61
C ILE A 579 -12.26 13.94 -12.29
N GLU A 580 -11.88 15.00 -11.57
CA GLU A 580 -11.84 16.36 -12.12
C GLU A 580 -10.85 16.49 -13.29
N GLU A 581 -9.66 15.88 -13.16
CA GLU A 581 -8.67 15.81 -14.25
C GLU A 581 -9.26 15.13 -15.49
N ARG A 582 -10.04 14.06 -15.29
CA ARG A 582 -10.67 13.32 -16.38
C ARG A 582 -11.80 14.07 -17.05
N ILE A 583 -12.70 14.66 -16.28
CA ILE A 583 -13.81 15.43 -16.80
C ILE A 583 -13.31 16.63 -17.62
N LYS A 584 -12.26 17.33 -17.15
CA LYS A 584 -11.65 18.45 -17.89
C LYS A 584 -10.94 18.04 -19.19
N SER A 585 -10.57 16.77 -19.32
CA SER A 585 -9.85 16.24 -20.49
C SER A 585 -10.74 15.76 -21.63
N VAL A 586 -12.06 15.66 -21.39
CA VAL A 586 -13.10 15.27 -22.35
C VAL A 586 -13.74 16.52 -22.91
#